data_AF-X1EB49-F1
#
_entry.id   AF-X1EB49-F1
#
_cell.length_a   1.000
_cell.length_b   1.000
_cell.length_c   1.000
_cell.angle_alpha   90.00
_cell.angle_beta   90.00
_cell.angle_gamma   90.00
#
_symmetry.space_group_name_H-M   'P 1'
#
loop_
_entity.id
_entity.type
_entity.pdbx_description
1 polymer ?
#
loop_
_entity_poly.entity_id
_entity_poly.type
_entity_poly.pdbx_seq_one_letter_code
_entity_poly.pdbx_strand_id
1 'polypeptide(L)'
;ALEYTDTAIELYLANALFTVEEEITDDRLQTIHEAFVRRIYDYTTTVAKLGELNLPGAQVETLMERWTIEKDAKTSRPSKAELFKMYGAKVITEETLKIELEGHGYTDKYITWYMEFERKK
;
A
#
# COMPACT_ATOMS: atom_id res chain seq x y z
N ALA A 1 -13.38 50.36 15.79
CA ALA A 1 -13.08 49.00 16.26
C ALA A 1 -13.67 48.06 15.22
N LEU A 2 -12.93 47.02 14.81
CA LEU A 2 -13.48 45.99 13.92
C LEU A 2 -14.53 45.21 14.72
N GLU A 3 -15.78 45.66 14.66
CA GLU A 3 -16.95 44.93 15.17
C GLU A 3 -17.22 43.77 14.23
N TYR A 4 -16.37 42.74 14.29
CA TYR A 4 -16.84 41.43 13.94
C TYR A 4 -17.95 41.13 14.95
N THR A 5 -19.20 41.16 14.49
CA THR A 5 -20.34 40.68 15.28
C THR A 5 -19.95 39.32 15.87
N ASP A 6 -20.26 39.05 17.14
CA ASP A 6 -19.84 37.81 17.84
C ASP A 6 -20.05 36.55 16.98
N THR A 7 -21.12 36.52 16.17
CA THR A 7 -21.42 35.49 15.17
C THR A 7 -20.33 35.26 14.11
N ALA A 8 -19.67 36.31 13.61
CA ALA A 8 -18.59 36.20 12.64
C ALA A 8 -17.33 35.60 13.29
N ILE A 9 -17.02 35.99 14.54
CA ILE A 9 -15.91 35.41 15.31
C ILE A 9 -16.17 33.92 15.56
N GLU A 10 -17.38 33.57 15.98
CA GLU A 10 -17.81 32.18 16.17
C GLU A 10 -17.71 31.36 14.87
N LEU A 11 -18.13 31.92 13.74
CA LEU A 11 -18.03 31.26 12.44
C LEU A 11 -16.58 31.01 12.02
N TYR A 12 -15.69 31.99 12.21
CA TYR A 12 -14.26 31.81 11.90
C TYR A 12 -13.59 30.80 12.81
N LEU A 13 -13.92 30.80 14.10
CA LEU A 13 -13.43 29.80 15.06
C LEU A 13 -13.92 28.39 14.69
N ALA A 14 -15.21 28.24 14.36
CA ALA A 14 -15.76 26.95 13.94
C ALA A 14 -15.09 26.43 12.66
N ASN A 15 -14.83 27.30 11.68
CA ASN A 15 -14.14 26.92 10.44
C ASN A 15 -12.66 26.54 10.70
N ALA A 16 -11.96 27.32 11.53
CA ALA A 16 -10.59 27.00 11.90
C ALA A 16 -10.48 25.66 12.65
N LEU A 17 -11.41 25.39 13.58
CA LEU A 17 -11.48 24.11 14.30
C LEU A 17 -11.79 22.95 13.35
N PHE A 18 -12.73 23.13 12.43
CA PHE A 18 -13.07 22.13 11.41
C PHE A 18 -11.86 21.79 10.52
N THR A 19 -11.13 22.81 10.05
CA THR A 19 -9.93 22.62 9.22
C THR A 19 -8.86 21.82 9.97
N VAL A 20 -8.62 22.14 11.24
CA VAL A 20 -7.65 21.41 12.08
C VAL A 20 -8.10 19.96 12.31
N GLU A 21 -9.39 19.72 12.50
CA GLU A 21 -9.93 18.37 12.67
C GLU A 21 -9.79 17.52 11.40
N GLU A 22 -9.98 18.12 10.21
CA GLU A 22 -9.71 17.47 8.92
C GLU A 22 -8.23 17.11 8.78
N GLU A 23 -7.30 18.04 9.04
CA GLU A 23 -5.85 17.79 8.95
C GLU A 23 -5.41 16.65 9.88
N ILE A 24 -5.89 16.65 11.14
CA ILE A 24 -5.60 15.57 12.10
C ILE A 24 -6.16 14.23 11.60
N THR A 25 -7.33 14.24 10.99
CA THR A 25 -7.97 13.03 10.47
C THR A 25 -7.19 12.47 9.27
N ASP A 26 -6.74 13.34 8.37
CA ASP A 26 -5.90 12.98 7.22
C ASP A 26 -4.55 12.41 7.64
N ASP A 27 -3.87 13.03 8.61
CA ASP A 27 -2.60 12.55 9.16
C ASP A 27 -2.74 11.18 9.82
N ARG A 28 -3.82 10.96 10.57
CA ARG A 28 -4.13 9.66 11.19
C ARG A 28 -4.44 8.61 10.13
N LEU A 29 -5.22 8.97 9.11
CA LEU A 29 -5.54 8.08 7.99
C LEU A 29 -4.28 7.63 7.26
N GLN A 30 -3.38 8.57 6.96
CA GLN A 30 -2.09 8.31 6.32
C GLN A 30 -1.20 7.41 7.19
N THR A 31 -1.16 7.63 8.50
CA THR A 31 -0.40 6.80 9.43
C THR A 31 -0.91 5.35 9.44
N ILE A 32 -2.23 5.16 9.50
CA ILE A 32 -2.87 3.83 9.48
C ILE A 32 -2.60 3.13 8.14
N HIS A 33 -2.70 3.86 7.02
CA HIS A 33 -2.38 3.38 5.69
C HIS A 33 -0.95 2.81 5.62
N GLU A 34 0.03 3.60 6.03
CA GLU A 34 1.43 3.19 5.97
C GLU A 34 1.70 1.97 6.84
N ALA A 35 1.12 1.92 8.05
CA ALA A 35 1.26 0.79 8.96
C ALA A 35 0.71 -0.50 8.34
N PHE A 36 -0.47 -0.45 7.71
CA PHE A 36 -1.05 -1.62 7.06
C PHE A 36 -0.25 -2.07 5.82
N VAL A 37 0.11 -1.14 4.94
CA VAL A 37 0.87 -1.44 3.72
C VAL A 37 2.27 -1.99 4.04
N ARG A 38 2.89 -1.54 5.13
CA ARG A 38 4.17 -2.07 5.63
C ARG A 38 4.03 -3.35 6.48
N ARG A 39 2.82 -3.92 6.57
CA ARG A 39 2.50 -5.15 7.34
C ARG A 39 2.73 -5.02 8.85
N ILE A 40 2.73 -3.80 9.39
CA ILE A 40 2.76 -3.54 10.84
C ILE A 40 1.39 -3.84 11.43
N TYR A 41 0.32 -3.45 10.74
CA TYR A 41 -1.06 -3.82 11.08
C TYR A 41 -1.58 -4.91 10.16
N ASP A 42 -2.38 -5.81 10.73
CA ASP A 42 -3.20 -6.76 9.98
C ASP A 42 -4.56 -6.15 9.59
N TYR A 43 -5.36 -6.90 8.84
CA TYR A 43 -6.65 -6.42 8.34
C TYR A 43 -7.58 -6.00 9.48
N THR A 44 -7.73 -6.86 10.50
CA THR A 44 -8.62 -6.63 11.65
C THR A 44 -8.21 -5.39 12.45
N THR A 45 -6.91 -5.23 12.72
CA THR A 45 -6.35 -4.08 13.44
C THR A 45 -6.57 -2.79 12.64
N THR A 46 -6.38 -2.85 11.33
CA THR A 46 -6.55 -1.69 10.45
C THR A 46 -8.00 -1.23 10.39
N VAL A 47 -8.96 -2.16 10.25
CA VAL A 47 -10.39 -1.85 10.29
C VAL A 47 -10.79 -1.23 11.64
N ALA A 48 -10.30 -1.78 12.75
CA ALA A 48 -10.58 -1.21 14.07
C ALA A 48 -10.05 0.23 14.20
N LYS A 49 -8.83 0.49 13.71
CA LYS A 49 -8.21 1.82 13.71
C LYS A 49 -8.93 2.82 12.80
N LEU A 50 -9.41 2.38 11.64
CA LEU A 50 -10.25 3.20 10.76
C LEU A 50 -11.61 3.51 11.40
N GLY A 51 -12.16 2.59 12.18
CA GLY A 51 -13.39 2.81 12.95
C GLY A 51 -13.25 3.93 13.99
N GLU A 52 -12.05 4.12 14.58
CA GLU A 52 -11.76 5.22 15.51
C GLU A 52 -11.80 6.61 14.84
N LEU A 53 -11.83 6.67 13.50
CA LEU A 53 -11.99 7.90 12.71
C LEU A 53 -13.45 8.21 12.33
N ASN A 54 -14.41 7.42 12.84
CA ASN A 54 -15.84 7.57 12.54
C ASN A 54 -16.19 7.56 11.04
N LEU A 55 -15.36 6.88 10.22
CA LEU A 55 -15.61 6.75 8.79
C LEU A 55 -16.81 5.82 8.53
N PRO A 56 -17.64 6.11 7.50
CA PRO A 56 -18.69 5.19 7.07
C PRO A 56 -18.13 3.81 6.67
N GLY A 57 -18.85 2.74 6.98
CA GLY A 57 -18.40 1.36 6.69
C GLY A 57 -18.01 1.12 5.23
N ALA A 58 -18.77 1.66 4.27
CA ALA A 58 -18.45 1.57 2.85
C ALA A 58 -17.13 2.25 2.46
N GLN A 59 -16.75 3.34 3.15
CA GLN A 59 -15.46 3.99 2.93
C GLN A 59 -14.33 3.13 3.49
N VAL A 60 -14.53 2.52 4.67
CA VAL A 60 -13.55 1.59 5.26
C VAL A 60 -13.31 0.39 4.34
N GLU A 61 -14.37 -0.20 3.79
CA GLU A 61 -14.26 -1.31 2.82
C GLU A 61 -13.45 -0.89 1.58
N THR A 62 -13.79 0.26 0.98
CA THR A 62 -13.08 0.79 -0.20
C THR A 62 -11.60 1.04 0.07
N LEU A 63 -11.26 1.61 1.23
CA LEU A 63 -9.88 1.85 1.65
C LEU A 63 -9.14 0.52 1.83
N MET A 64 -9.75 -0.45 2.50
CA MET A 64 -9.13 -1.76 2.75
C MET A 64 -8.88 -2.55 1.46
N GLU A 65 -9.80 -2.49 0.49
CA GLU A 65 -9.59 -3.09 -0.83
C GLU A 65 -8.36 -2.48 -1.53
N ARG A 66 -8.34 -1.15 -1.63
CA ARG A 66 -7.24 -0.41 -2.29
C ARG A 66 -5.90 -0.70 -1.61
N TRP A 67 -5.85 -0.66 -0.29
CA TRP A 67 -4.61 -0.82 0.45
C TRP A 67 -4.13 -2.27 0.47
N THR A 68 -5.04 -3.25 0.38
CA THR A 68 -4.66 -4.67 0.26
C THR A 68 -3.92 -4.89 -1.05
N ILE A 69 -4.44 -4.35 -2.16
CA ILE A 69 -3.77 -4.37 -3.46
C ILE A 69 -2.39 -3.71 -3.37
N GLU A 70 -2.27 -2.56 -2.72
CA GLU A 70 -0.98 -1.86 -2.56
C GLU A 70 0.01 -2.67 -1.72
N LYS A 71 -0.43 -3.24 -0.59
CA LYS A 71 0.38 -4.09 0.29
C LYS A 71 0.93 -5.29 -0.47
N ASP A 72 0.08 -5.93 -1.28
CA ASP A 72 0.44 -7.10 -2.07
C ASP A 72 1.38 -6.74 -3.22
N ALA A 73 1.17 -5.58 -3.86
CA ALA A 73 2.10 -5.03 -4.84
C ALA A 73 3.47 -4.69 -4.23
N LYS A 74 3.52 -4.28 -2.95
CA LYS A 74 4.74 -4.01 -2.17
C LYS A 74 5.32 -5.25 -1.48
N THR A 75 4.89 -6.46 -1.83
CA THR A 75 5.60 -7.67 -1.38
C THR A 75 6.98 -7.67 -2.02
N SER A 76 8.04 -7.60 -1.21
CA SER A 76 9.42 -7.70 -1.70
C SER A 76 9.57 -9.00 -2.48
N ARG A 77 9.61 -8.88 -3.82
CA ARG A 77 9.93 -10.00 -4.69
C ARG A 77 11.44 -10.16 -4.75
N PRO A 78 11.97 -11.39 -4.72
CA PRO A 78 13.38 -11.61 -4.96
C PRO A 78 13.79 -10.96 -6.27
N SER A 79 14.92 -10.27 -6.30
CA SER A 79 15.44 -9.70 -7.54
C SER A 79 15.68 -10.80 -8.58
N LYS A 80 15.73 -10.43 -9.87
CA LYS A 80 16.11 -11.35 -10.95
C LYS A 80 17.36 -12.18 -10.61
N ALA A 81 18.39 -11.54 -10.03
CA ALA A 81 19.63 -12.22 -9.67
C ALA A 81 19.43 -13.25 -8.52
N GLU A 82 18.58 -12.95 -7.55
CA GLU A 82 18.23 -13.88 -6.47
C GLU A 82 17.39 -15.04 -7.00
N LEU A 83 16.42 -14.79 -7.89
CA LEU A 83 15.63 -15.84 -8.55
C LEU A 83 16.52 -16.83 -9.30
N PHE A 84 17.49 -16.34 -10.08
CA PHE A 84 18.44 -17.21 -10.78
C PHE A 84 19.36 -17.98 -9.83
N LYS A 85 19.79 -17.37 -8.71
CA LYS A 85 20.53 -18.08 -7.67
C LYS A 85 19.68 -19.19 -7.03
N MET A 86 18.42 -18.91 -6.70
CA MET A 86 17.48 -19.88 -6.13
C MET A 86 17.19 -21.02 -7.11
N TYR A 87 17.02 -20.72 -8.40
CA TYR A 87 16.85 -21.71 -9.45
C TYR A 87 18.09 -22.60 -9.60
N GLY A 88 19.28 -22.01 -9.69
CA GLY A 88 20.54 -22.76 -9.73
C GLY A 88 20.78 -23.62 -8.49
N ALA A 89 20.32 -23.15 -7.32
CA ALA A 89 20.33 -23.90 -6.06
C ALA A 89 19.19 -24.93 -5.94
N LYS A 90 18.33 -25.06 -6.96
CA LYS A 90 17.15 -25.95 -7.00
C LYS A 90 16.13 -25.70 -5.88
N VAL A 91 16.09 -24.47 -5.36
CA VAL A 91 15.10 -24.02 -4.37
C VAL A 91 13.75 -23.75 -5.04
N ILE A 92 13.77 -23.31 -6.31
CA ILE A 92 12.59 -23.07 -7.13
C ILE A 92 12.70 -23.85 -8.45
N THR A 93 11.55 -24.15 -9.06
CA THR A 93 11.49 -24.82 -10.36
C THR A 93 11.64 -23.84 -11.52
N GLU A 94 11.84 -24.35 -12.73
CA GLU A 94 11.81 -23.54 -13.96
C GLU A 94 10.44 -22.86 -14.16
N GLU A 95 9.35 -23.56 -13.86
CA GLU A 95 8.00 -23.01 -13.94
C GLU A 95 7.82 -21.85 -12.95
N THR A 96 8.27 -22.03 -11.71
CA THR A 96 8.26 -20.96 -10.69
C THR A 96 9.09 -19.76 -11.12
N LEU A 97 10.29 -19.99 -11.65
CA LEU A 97 11.15 -18.91 -12.15
C LEU A 97 10.48 -18.13 -13.29
N LYS A 98 9.80 -18.81 -14.21
CA LYS A 98 9.05 -18.17 -15.29
C LYS A 98 7.92 -17.28 -14.75
N ILE A 99 7.10 -17.80 -13.84
CA ILE A 99 5.99 -17.05 -13.22
C ILE A 99 6.51 -15.81 -12.50
N GLU A 100 7.60 -15.92 -11.73
CA GLU A 100 8.18 -14.78 -11.03
C GLU A 100 8.71 -13.73 -12.02
N LEU A 101 9.38 -14.14 -13.10
CA LEU A 101 9.85 -13.22 -14.14
C LEU A 101 8.69 -12.53 -14.88
N GLU A 102 7.60 -13.24 -15.17
CA GLU A 102 6.37 -12.62 -15.69
C GLU A 102 5.81 -11.59 -14.69
N GLY A 103 5.80 -11.94 -13.41
CA GLY A 103 5.45 -11.02 -12.33
C GLY A 103 6.33 -9.78 -12.28
N HIS A 104 7.62 -9.88 -12.63
CA HIS A 104 8.53 -8.75 -12.76
C HIS A 104 8.34 -7.92 -14.05
N GLY A 105 7.38 -8.28 -14.90
CA GLY A 105 7.05 -7.57 -16.14
C GLY A 105 7.93 -7.95 -17.32
N TYR A 106 8.67 -9.07 -17.26
CA TYR A 106 9.42 -9.56 -18.42
C TYR A 106 8.47 -10.21 -19.42
N THR A 107 8.62 -9.84 -20.70
CA THR A 107 7.91 -10.51 -21.80
C THR A 107 8.43 -11.93 -22.02
N ASP A 108 7.60 -12.84 -22.54
CA ASP A 108 7.95 -14.22 -22.92
C ASP A 108 9.26 -14.35 -23.71
N LYS A 109 9.51 -13.40 -24.62
CA LYS A 109 10.75 -13.33 -25.42
C LYS A 109 11.99 -13.25 -24.53
N TYR A 110 11.99 -12.33 -23.56
CA TYR A 110 13.13 -12.13 -22.67
C TYR A 110 13.28 -13.26 -21.66
N ILE A 111 12.16 -13.80 -21.17
CA ILE A 111 12.18 -14.98 -20.30
C ILE A 111 12.86 -16.13 -21.02
N THR A 112 12.44 -16.42 -22.26
CA THR A 112 13.04 -17.47 -23.09
C THR A 112 14.55 -17.27 -23.26
N TRP A 113 15.00 -16.05 -23.54
CA TRP A 113 16.44 -15.74 -23.63
C TRP A 113 17.19 -15.98 -22.34
N TYR A 114 16.63 -15.59 -21.19
CA TYR A 114 17.26 -15.85 -19.91
C TYR A 114 17.31 -17.34 -19.56
N MET A 115 16.26 -18.10 -19.87
CA MET A 115 16.24 -19.54 -19.66
C MET A 115 17.30 -20.24 -20.52
N GLU A 116 17.42 -19.85 -21.80
CA GLU A 116 18.47 -20.36 -22.69
C GLU A 116 19.87 -19.96 -22.23
N PHE A 117 20.03 -18.77 -21.64
CA PHE A 117 21.31 -18.32 -21.10
C PHE A 117 21.74 -19.17 -19.90
N GLU A 118 20.85 -19.43 -18.95
CA GLU A 118 21.18 -20.26 -17.78
C GLU A 118 21.43 -21.72 -18.13
N ARG A 119 20.72 -22.28 -19.13
CA ARG A 119 20.96 -23.66 -19.59
C ARG A 119 22.35 -23.86 -20.22
N LYS A 120 22.96 -22.78 -20.71
CA LYS A 120 24.28 -22.79 -21.37
C LYS A 120 25.45 -22.54 -20.41
N LYS A 121 25.14 -22.27 -19.14
CA LYS A 121 26.12 -22.02 -18.09
C LYS A 121 26.55 -23.32 -17.42
#